data_AF-A0A9D8EBT2-F1
#
_entry.id   AF-A0A9D8EBT2-F1
#
_cell.length_a   1.000
_cell.length_b   1.000
_cell.length_c   1.000
_cell.angle_alpha   90.00
_cell.angle_beta   90.00
_cell.angle_gamma   90.00
#
_symmetry.space_group_name_H-M   'P 1'
#
loop_
_entity.id
_entity.type
_entity.pdbx_description
1 polymer ?
#
loop_
_entity_poly.entity_id
_entity_poly.type
_entity_poly.pdbx_seq_one_letter_code
_entity_poly.pdbx_strand_id
1 'polypeptide(L)' 'MALPADPAARAAELRALLRHHDHRYHVLDAPEVSDARYDALKRELIDLEAAHPQLVT' A
#
# COMPACT_ATOMS: atom_id res chain seq x y z
N MET A 1 -2.31 20.58 -2.44
CA MET A 1 -2.27 19.97 -3.78
C MET A 1 -1.05 19.07 -3.79
N ALA A 2 -1.23 17.80 -3.39
CA ALA A 2 -0.13 16.87 -3.16
C ALA A 2 0.49 16.48 -4.51
N LEU A 3 1.79 16.72 -4.64
CA LEU A 3 2.54 16.46 -5.87
C LEU A 3 2.55 14.93 -6.13
N PRO A 4 2.09 14.47 -7.30
CA PRO A 4 2.01 13.05 -7.64
C PRO A 4 3.37 12.43 -8.02
N ALA A 5 4.46 12.85 -7.38
CA ALA A 5 5.82 12.49 -7.81
C ALA A 5 6.76 11.99 -6.69
N ASP A 6 6.36 12.06 -5.42
CA ASP A 6 7.21 11.57 -4.34
C ASP A 6 6.94 10.07 -4.09
N PRO A 7 7.90 9.18 -4.39
CA PRO A 7 7.73 7.75 -4.14
C PRO A 7 7.53 7.45 -2.65
N ALA A 8 8.03 8.33 -1.76
CA ALA A 8 7.75 8.31 -0.32
C ALA A 8 6.26 8.47 0.00
N ALA A 9 5.60 9.45 -0.63
CA ALA A 9 4.19 9.72 -0.43
C ALA A 9 3.34 8.56 -0.96
N ARG A 10 3.71 8.01 -2.12
CA ARG A 10 3.04 6.85 -2.71
C ARG A 10 3.18 5.60 -1.84
N ALA A 11 4.37 5.33 -1.31
CA ALA A 11 4.60 4.22 -0.38
C ALA A 11 3.76 4.37 0.90
N ALA A 12 3.67 5.59 1.45
CA ALA A 12 2.84 5.85 2.62
C ALA A 12 1.34 5.61 2.35
N GLU A 13 0.86 6.00 1.17
CA GLU A 13 -0.51 5.78 0.71
C GLU A 13 -0.82 4.28 0.53
N LEU A 14 0.04 3.53 -0.15
CA LEU A 14 -0.08 2.08 -0.32
C LEU A 14 -0.09 1.36 1.04
N ARG A 15 0.79 1.75 1.97
CA ARG A 15 0.79 1.22 3.34
C ARG A 15 -0.52 1.54 4.08
N ALA A 16 -1.08 2.73 3.90
CA ALA A 16 -2.35 3.11 4.51
C ALA A 16 -3.52 2.30 3.92
N LEU A 17 -3.55 2.10 2.61
CA LEU A 17 -4.53 1.25 1.92
C LEU A 17 -4.43 -0.21 2.39
N LEU A 18 -3.23 -0.79 2.43
CA LEU A 18 -3.02 -2.15 2.93
C LEU A 18 -3.56 -2.30 4.35
N ARG A 19 -3.21 -1.39 5.27
CA ARG A 19 -3.75 -1.39 6.65
C ARG A 19 -5.26 -1.22 6.71
N HIS A 20 -5.83 -0.39 5.85
CA HIS A 20 -7.28 -0.21 5.77
C HIS A 20 -7.95 -1.53 5.36
N HIS A 21 -7.47 -2.15 4.29
CA HIS A 21 -7.97 -3.44 3.82
C HIS A 21 -7.78 -4.54 4.86
N ASP A 22 -6.63 -4.60 5.53
CA ASP A 22 -6.33 -5.55 6.61
C ASP A 22 -7.32 -5.40 7.77
N HIS A 23 -7.58 -4.16 8.19
CA HIS A 23 -8.58 -3.86 9.22
C HIS A 23 -9.99 -4.29 8.76
N ARG A 24 -10.39 -4.01 7.52
CA ARG A 24 -11.70 -4.46 7.03
C ARG A 24 -11.83 -5.98 6.94
N TYR A 25 -10.76 -6.65 6.51
CA TYR A 25 -10.70 -8.10 6.40
C TYR A 25 -10.78 -8.74 7.79
N HIS A 26 -9.97 -8.30 8.74
CA HIS A 26 -9.84 -8.92 10.06
C HIS A 26 -10.88 -8.44 11.09
N VAL A 27 -11.37 -7.19 10.99
CA VAL A 27 -12.27 -6.60 11.99
C VAL A 27 -13.73 -6.61 11.53
N LEU A 28 -13.98 -6.30 10.26
CA LEU A 28 -15.35 -6.16 9.74
C LEU A 28 -15.84 -7.42 9.02
N ASP A 29 -14.97 -8.41 8.79
CA ASP A 29 -15.27 -9.60 7.96
C ASP A 29 -15.83 -9.19 6.58
N ALA A 30 -15.40 -8.02 6.10
CA ALA A 30 -15.96 -7.34 4.93
C ALA A 30 -14.82 -6.93 3.98
N PRO A 31 -14.17 -7.90 3.31
CA PRO A 31 -13.10 -7.62 2.36
C PRO A 31 -13.61 -6.71 1.23
N GLU A 32 -13.05 -5.50 1.13
CA GLU A 32 -13.33 -4.58 0.01
C GLU A 32 -12.51 -4.91 -1.23
N VAL A 33 -11.40 -5.62 -1.04
CA VAL A 33 -10.49 -6.03 -2.11
C VAL A 33 -10.32 -7.54 -2.07
N SER A 34 -10.24 -8.16 -3.24
CA SER A 34 -9.84 -9.54 -3.37
C SER A 34 -8.36 -9.71 -3.06
N ASP A 35 -7.95 -10.93 -2.67
CA ASP A 35 -6.55 -11.25 -2.38
C ASP A 35 -5.62 -10.83 -3.52
N ALA A 36 -6.03 -11.06 -4.77
CA ALA A 36 -5.25 -10.64 -5.95
C ALA A 36 -5.00 -9.12 -6.03
N ARG A 37 -5.98 -8.32 -5.59
CA ARG A 37 -5.85 -6.85 -5.60
C ARG A 37 -5.03 -6.36 -4.41
N TYR A 38 -5.15 -7.01 -3.26
CA TYR A 38 -4.27 -6.77 -2.12
C TYR A 38 -2.81 -7.12 -2.47
N ASP A 39 -2.59 -8.27 -3.09
CA ASP A 39 -1.27 -8.69 -3.56
C ASP A 39 -0.68 -7.70 -4.56
N ALA A 40 -1.49 -7.17 -5.48
CA ALA A 40 -1.04 -6.15 -6.42
C ALA A 40 -0.59 -4.86 -5.72
N LEU A 41 -1.37 -4.36 -4.74
CA LEU A 41 -1.00 -3.18 -3.94
C LEU A 41 0.29 -3.41 -3.15
N LYS A 42 0.43 -4.61 -2.58
CA LYS A 42 1.63 -5.00 -1.83
C LYS A 42 2.85 -5.10 -2.74
N ARG A 43 2.69 -5.61 -3.95
CA ARG A 43 3.74 -5.68 -4.96
C ARG A 43 4.19 -4.29 -5.40
N GLU A 44 3.25 -3.39 -5.66
CA GLU A 44 3.55 -1.99 -6.00
C GLU A 44 4.37 -1.32 -4.89
N LEU A 45 4.03 -1.58 -3.61
CA LEU A 45 4.79 -1.07 -2.47
C LEU A 45 6.22 -1.65 -2.44
N ILE A 46 6.37 -2.96 -2.63
CA ILE A 46 7.68 -3.63 -2.64
C ILE A 46 8.53 -3.11 -3.80
N ASP A 47 7.95 -2.94 -4.99
CA ASP A 47 8.65 -2.42 -6.16
C ASP A 47 9.10 -0.97 -5.94
N LEU A 48 8.27 -0.15 -5.28
CA LEU A 48 8.63 1.20 -4.86
C LEU A 48 9.77 1.23 -3.84
N GLU A 49 9.70 0.37 -2.81
CA GLU A 49 10.74 0.24 -1.79
C GLU A 49 12.06 -0.30 -2.39
N ALA A 50 11.97 -1.22 -3.36
CA ALA A 50 13.12 -1.76 -4.08
C ALA A 50 13.76 -0.71 -5.02
N ALA A 51 12.94 0.09 -5.71
CA ALA A 51 13.41 1.18 -6.55
C ALA A 51 14.01 2.34 -5.73
N HIS A 52 13.56 2.50 -4.48
CA HIS A 52 13.98 3.58 -3.59
C HIS A 52 14.34 3.04 -2.19
N PRO A 53 15.53 2.43 -2.03
CA PRO A 53 15.97 1.88 -0.73
C PRO A 53 16.06 2.93 0.37
N GLN A 54 16.18 4.22 0.01
CA GLN A 54 16.11 5.37 0.91
C GLN A 54 14.73 5.61 1.54
N LEU A 55 13.68 4.95 1.06
CA LEU A 55 12.34 4.95 1.69
C LEU A 55 12.18 3.84 2.74
N VAL A 56 13.10 2.87 2.74
CA VAL A 56 13.22 1.87 3.79
C VAL A 56 14.02 2.51 4.92
N THR A 57 13.34 3.30 5.74
CA THR A 57 13.80 3.82 7.03
C THR A 57 13.06 3.09 8.14
#